data_AF-A0A8D8BXA2-F1
#
_entry.id   AF-A0A8D8BXA2-F1
#
_cell.length_a   1.000
_cell.length_b   1.000
_cell.length_c   1.000
_cell.angle_alpha   90.00
_cell.angle_beta   90.00
_cell.angle_gamma   90.00
#
_symmetry.space_group_name_H-M   'P 1'
#
loop_
_entity.id
_entity.type
_entity.pdbx_description
1 polymer ?
#
loop_
_entity_poly.entity_id
_entity_poly.type
_entity_poly.pdbx_seq_one_letter_code
_entity_poly.pdbx_strand_id
1 'polypeptide(L)'
;MVRTGGMIRGGGRGGMGGMRGMRGGPYMHKKSFLPRHPFDLMLAEPAFPRAANAPDDTVLTNALLKRSQDLTPSAQEQTAISNLVTKVQGVLDGLVVAPGEFTKCQLDEVRQVGSFKKGTMMAGHNVADVVIILKSLPTKDCAKALGKKVEEEIQKSMKTEVVPKAEAISLEYTDKCFEISNSLAKVRCLIATVPQNVRKLDAEKHLEFKV
;
A
#
# COMPACT_ATOMS: atom_id res chain seq x y z
N MET A 1 -71.33 33.41 49.66
CA MET A 1 -71.14 34.47 50.67
C MET A 1 -70.20 33.92 51.72
N VAL A 2 -68.98 34.44 51.82
CA VAL A 2 -68.18 34.68 53.06
C VAL A 2 -66.79 35.12 52.59
N ARG A 3 -66.37 36.24 53.19
CA ARG A 3 -65.18 37.02 52.91
C ARG A 3 -63.97 36.53 53.73
N THR A 4 -62.82 37.04 53.31
CA THR A 4 -61.72 37.62 54.13
C THR A 4 -60.70 36.73 54.84
N GLY A 5 -59.44 37.16 54.69
CA GLY A 5 -58.32 36.96 55.60
C GLY A 5 -57.18 36.19 54.94
N GLY A 6 -55.95 36.65 54.81
CA GLY A 6 -55.27 37.85 55.30
C GLY A 6 -53.75 37.64 55.19
N MET A 7 -53.04 38.71 54.86
CA MET A 7 -51.68 39.09 55.28
C MET A 7 -50.45 38.19 55.02
N ILE A 8 -49.60 38.69 54.11
CA ILE A 8 -48.21 39.17 54.33
C ILE A 8 -47.10 38.17 54.79
N ARG A 9 -45.96 38.31 54.09
CA ARG A 9 -44.55 37.99 54.41
C ARG A 9 -44.00 36.61 53.98
N GLY A 10 -43.07 36.66 53.03
CA GLY A 10 -41.87 35.82 53.10
C GLY A 10 -41.26 35.45 51.74
N GLY A 11 -40.14 36.10 51.38
CA GLY A 11 -39.20 35.64 50.34
C GLY A 11 -39.64 35.98 48.91
N GLY A 12 -39.01 36.87 48.17
CA GLY A 12 -37.57 37.03 48.04
C GLY A 12 -37.03 36.02 47.02
N ARG A 13 -36.61 36.57 45.86
CA ARG A 13 -35.78 35.98 44.79
C ARG A 13 -36.49 35.29 43.63
N GLY A 14 -36.23 35.86 42.44
CA GLY A 14 -35.93 35.14 41.19
C GLY A 14 -37.10 34.33 40.63
N GLY A 15 -37.78 34.75 39.57
CA GLY A 15 -37.12 35.01 38.31
C GLY A 15 -36.55 33.72 37.70
N MET A 16 -37.41 32.74 37.39
CA MET A 16 -37.27 31.79 36.27
C MET A 16 -38.29 30.66 36.44
N GLY A 17 -39.31 30.64 35.59
CA GLY A 17 -40.24 29.52 35.54
C GLY A 17 -41.47 29.89 34.73
N GLY A 18 -41.52 29.48 33.47
CA GLY A 18 -42.75 29.57 32.68
C GLY A 18 -42.56 29.93 31.22
N MET A 19 -42.00 29.00 30.45
CA MET A 19 -42.64 28.51 29.22
C MET A 19 -43.31 29.55 28.31
N ARG A 20 -42.56 30.17 27.40
CA ARG A 20 -43.15 30.64 26.13
C ARG A 20 -42.08 30.85 25.07
N GLY A 21 -42.14 30.03 24.03
CA GLY A 21 -41.47 30.29 22.76
C GLY A 21 -40.08 29.71 22.63
N MET A 22 -39.92 28.40 22.85
CA MET A 22 -38.91 27.63 22.11
C MET A 22 -39.35 27.66 20.64
N ARG A 23 -39.08 28.79 19.96
CA ARG A 23 -39.03 28.86 18.51
C ARG A 23 -37.98 27.83 18.12
N GLY A 24 -38.43 26.63 17.80
CA GLY A 24 -37.65 25.70 16.99
C GLY A 24 -37.20 26.51 15.79
N GLY A 25 -35.93 26.91 15.81
CA GLY A 25 -35.30 27.52 14.65
C GLY A 25 -35.57 26.60 13.47
N PRO A 26 -35.73 27.15 12.25
CA PRO A 26 -36.03 26.34 11.07
C PRO A 26 -35.08 25.15 11.09
N TYR A 27 -35.65 23.95 11.20
CA TYR A 27 -34.91 22.71 11.04
C TYR A 27 -34.36 22.80 9.63
N MET A 28 -33.16 23.37 9.51
CA MET A 28 -32.33 23.27 8.33
C MET A 28 -32.10 21.78 8.25
N HIS A 29 -32.91 21.10 7.44
CA HIS A 29 -32.66 19.76 6.98
C HIS A 29 -31.29 19.86 6.31
N LYS A 30 -30.23 19.68 7.11
CA LYS A 30 -28.90 19.36 6.62
C LYS A 30 -29.19 18.15 5.76
N LYS A 31 -29.18 18.34 4.44
CA LYS A 31 -29.40 17.25 3.49
C LYS A 31 -28.36 16.23 3.91
N SER A 32 -28.83 15.19 4.60
CA SER A 32 -27.97 14.09 5.02
C SER A 32 -27.31 13.64 3.74
N PHE A 33 -25.98 13.60 3.75
CA PHE A 33 -25.27 13.07 2.60
C PHE A 33 -25.76 11.64 2.39
N LEU A 34 -26.53 11.45 1.33
CA LEU A 34 -26.97 10.15 0.87
C LEU A 34 -25.94 9.74 -0.18
N PRO A 35 -25.05 8.78 0.11
CA PRO A 35 -24.12 8.27 -0.88
C PRO A 35 -24.93 7.72 -2.05
N ARG A 36 -24.86 8.37 -3.21
CA ARG A 36 -25.44 7.84 -4.44
C ARG A 36 -24.34 7.15 -5.20
N HIS A 37 -24.41 5.83 -5.27
CA HIS A 37 -23.53 5.08 -6.17
C HIS A 37 -23.86 5.48 -7.62
N PRO A 38 -22.83 5.72 -8.46
CA PRO A 38 -23.03 5.85 -9.89
C PRO A 38 -23.75 4.61 -10.43
N PHE A 39 -24.54 4.81 -11.48
CA PHE A 39 -25.14 3.70 -12.20
C PHE A 39 -24.06 2.87 -12.89
N ASP A 40 -24.14 1.55 -12.77
CA ASP A 40 -23.31 0.57 -13.47
C ASP A 40 -24.23 -0.47 -14.12
N LEU A 41 -24.16 -0.56 -15.45
CA LEU A 41 -24.99 -1.47 -16.24
C LEU A 41 -24.72 -2.94 -15.89
N MET A 42 -23.47 -3.30 -15.57
CA MET A 42 -23.11 -4.69 -15.25
C MET A 42 -23.74 -5.15 -13.93
N LEU A 43 -23.95 -4.23 -12.98
CA LEU A 43 -24.61 -4.53 -11.70
C LEU A 43 -26.14 -4.54 -11.81
N ALA A 44 -26.68 -3.91 -12.86
CA ALA A 44 -28.12 -3.77 -13.08
C ALA A 44 -28.64 -4.59 -14.26
N GLU A 45 -27.84 -5.48 -14.84
CA GLU A 45 -28.18 -6.24 -16.05
C GLU A 45 -29.58 -6.90 -16.02
N PRO A 46 -30.05 -7.51 -14.90
CA PRO A 46 -31.40 -8.09 -14.83
C PRO A 46 -32.53 -7.07 -15.00
N ALA A 47 -32.29 -5.80 -14.67
CA ALA A 47 -33.25 -4.71 -14.81
C ALA A 47 -33.26 -4.08 -16.22
N PHE A 48 -32.25 -4.39 -17.04
CA PHE A 48 -32.08 -3.84 -18.40
C PHE A 48 -31.98 -4.98 -19.43
N PRO A 49 -33.08 -5.74 -19.65
CA PRO A 49 -33.09 -6.76 -20.69
C PRO A 49 -32.82 -6.11 -22.05
N ARG A 50 -31.94 -6.73 -22.85
CA ARG A 50 -31.61 -6.23 -24.18
C ARG A 50 -32.81 -6.40 -25.11
N ALA A 51 -33.12 -5.35 -25.87
CA ALA A 51 -34.18 -5.39 -26.88
C ALA A 51 -33.80 -6.22 -28.12
N ALA A 52 -32.51 -6.45 -28.34
CA ALA A 52 -31.96 -7.27 -29.41
C ALA A 52 -30.75 -8.06 -28.90
N ASN A 53 -30.35 -9.08 -29.66
CA ASN A 53 -29.17 -9.87 -29.33
C ASN A 53 -27.91 -8.99 -29.24
N ALA A 54 -26.97 -9.41 -28.39
CA ALA A 54 -25.68 -8.73 -28.30
C ALA A 54 -24.97 -8.76 -29.66
N PRO A 55 -24.25 -7.69 -30.03
CA PRO A 55 -23.39 -7.70 -31.21
C PRO A 55 -22.34 -8.82 -31.12
N ASP A 56 -21.89 -9.29 -32.27
CA ASP A 56 -20.76 -10.22 -32.33
C ASP A 56 -19.44 -9.46 -32.06
N ASP A 57 -18.90 -9.65 -30.85
CA ASP A 57 -17.66 -9.04 -30.40
C ASP A 57 -16.42 -9.90 -30.70
N THR A 58 -16.50 -10.89 -31.60
CA THR A 58 -15.37 -11.80 -31.91
C THR A 58 -14.12 -11.02 -32.36
N VAL A 59 -14.28 -9.99 -33.20
CA VAL A 59 -13.15 -9.17 -33.67
C VAL A 59 -12.49 -8.40 -32.51
N LEU A 60 -13.31 -7.80 -31.65
CA LEU A 60 -12.83 -7.07 -30.47
C LEU A 60 -12.12 -8.02 -29.50
N THR A 61 -12.72 -9.18 -29.25
CA THR A 61 -12.17 -10.23 -28.38
C THR A 61 -10.79 -10.68 -28.87
N ASN A 62 -10.65 -10.97 -30.16
CA ASN A 62 -9.37 -11.35 -30.75
C ASN A 62 -8.33 -10.23 -30.67
N ALA A 63 -8.73 -8.97 -30.87
CA ALA A 63 -7.83 -7.82 -30.73
C ALA A 63 -7.34 -7.65 -29.28
N LEU A 64 -8.23 -7.84 -28.28
CA LEU A 64 -7.87 -7.79 -26.87
C LEU A 64 -6.91 -8.92 -26.49
N LEU A 65 -7.15 -10.15 -26.95
CA LEU A 65 -6.26 -11.29 -26.71
C LEU A 65 -4.88 -11.06 -27.33
N LYS A 66 -4.82 -10.58 -28.58
CA LYS A 66 -3.56 -10.24 -29.23
C LYS A 66 -2.80 -9.16 -28.45
N ARG A 67 -3.50 -8.09 -28.03
CA ARG A 67 -2.88 -7.02 -27.26
C ARG A 67 -2.37 -7.50 -25.90
N SER A 68 -3.12 -8.38 -25.24
CA SER A 68 -2.68 -9.02 -23.99
C SER A 68 -1.40 -9.82 -24.20
N GLN A 69 -1.32 -10.61 -25.28
CA GLN A 69 -0.12 -11.38 -25.61
C GLN A 69 1.08 -10.49 -25.93
N ASP A 70 0.90 -9.41 -26.71
CA ASP A 70 1.95 -8.44 -27.04
C ASP A 70 2.52 -7.73 -25.79
N LEU A 71 1.69 -7.58 -24.75
CA LEU A 71 2.05 -6.92 -23.50
C LEU A 71 2.59 -7.89 -22.44
N THR A 72 2.48 -9.20 -22.66
CA THR A 72 2.91 -10.22 -21.69
C THR A 72 4.43 -10.38 -21.74
N PRO A 73 5.13 -10.34 -20.59
CA PRO A 73 6.57 -10.58 -20.55
C PRO A 73 6.94 -11.92 -21.19
N SER A 74 8.03 -11.93 -21.95
CA SER A 74 8.59 -13.13 -22.55
C SER A 74 9.04 -14.14 -21.49
N ALA A 75 9.15 -15.41 -21.86
CA ALA A 75 9.64 -16.45 -20.95
C ALA A 75 11.03 -16.13 -20.38
N GLN A 76 11.91 -15.52 -21.19
CA GLN A 76 13.24 -15.09 -20.76
C GLN A 76 13.17 -13.99 -19.69
N GLU A 77 12.32 -12.99 -19.88
CA GLU A 77 12.11 -11.93 -18.88
C GLU A 77 11.57 -12.52 -17.57
N GLN A 78 10.56 -13.40 -17.65
CA GLN A 78 9.96 -14.05 -16.49
C GLN A 78 10.98 -14.88 -15.70
N THR A 79 11.81 -15.68 -16.38
CA THR A 79 12.87 -16.45 -15.73
C THR A 79 13.91 -15.53 -15.11
N ALA A 80 14.36 -14.48 -15.81
CA ALA A 80 15.37 -13.57 -15.31
C ALA A 80 14.94 -12.86 -14.01
N ILE A 81 13.71 -12.35 -13.96
CA ILE A 81 13.20 -11.69 -12.74
C ILE A 81 12.91 -12.68 -11.62
N SER A 82 12.37 -13.85 -11.94
CA SER A 82 12.11 -14.90 -10.94
C SER A 82 13.40 -15.34 -10.25
N ASN A 83 14.48 -15.52 -11.01
CA ASN A 83 15.80 -15.89 -10.48
C ASN A 83 16.35 -14.79 -9.56
N LEU A 84 16.29 -13.53 -9.99
CA LEU A 84 16.79 -12.40 -9.19
C LEU A 84 15.97 -12.22 -7.91
N VAL A 85 14.64 -12.28 -8.00
CA VAL A 85 13.75 -12.19 -6.82
C VAL A 85 14.02 -13.33 -5.85
N THR A 86 14.20 -14.56 -6.34
CA THR A 86 14.47 -15.72 -5.46
C THR A 86 15.79 -15.55 -4.71
N LYS A 87 16.84 -15.06 -5.37
CA LYS A 87 18.14 -14.79 -4.72
C LYS A 87 18.03 -13.69 -3.66
N VAL A 88 17.38 -12.57 -3.99
CA VAL A 88 17.16 -11.45 -3.06
C VAL A 88 16.29 -11.88 -1.87
N GLN A 89 15.17 -12.56 -2.14
CA GLN A 89 14.26 -13.05 -1.11
C GLN A 89 14.94 -14.04 -0.17
N GLY A 90 15.71 -14.99 -0.70
CA GLY A 90 16.42 -15.98 0.12
C GLY A 90 17.41 -15.35 1.10
N VAL A 91 18.13 -14.31 0.67
CA VAL A 91 19.02 -13.53 1.54
C VAL A 91 18.23 -12.81 2.64
N LEU A 92 17.14 -12.13 2.27
CA LEU A 92 16.33 -11.38 3.21
C LEU A 92 15.63 -12.29 4.23
N ASP A 93 15.10 -13.44 3.81
CA ASP A 93 14.51 -14.45 4.68
C ASP A 93 15.55 -15.04 5.64
N GLY A 94 16.78 -15.28 5.15
CA GLY A 94 17.91 -15.67 5.97
C GLY A 94 18.21 -14.65 7.07
N LEU A 95 18.20 -13.36 6.75
CA LEU A 95 18.42 -12.28 7.72
C LEU A 95 17.26 -12.12 8.73
N VAL A 96 16.03 -12.49 8.36
CA VAL A 96 14.88 -12.52 9.29
C VAL A 96 15.07 -13.61 10.36
N VAL A 97 15.49 -14.80 9.94
CA VAL A 97 15.62 -15.97 10.83
C VAL A 97 16.94 -15.94 11.62
N ALA A 98 18.04 -15.60 10.96
CA ALA A 98 19.39 -15.64 11.49
C ALA A 98 20.17 -14.38 11.08
N PRO A 99 19.97 -13.24 11.76
CA PRO A 99 20.65 -11.98 11.43
C PRO A 99 22.17 -12.03 11.66
N GLY A 100 22.66 -12.98 12.45
CA GLY A 100 24.09 -13.13 12.75
C GLY A 100 24.68 -11.84 13.35
N GLU A 101 25.77 -11.35 12.75
CA GLU A 101 26.46 -10.11 13.15
C GLU A 101 25.79 -8.84 12.60
N PHE A 102 24.76 -8.96 11.77
CA PHE A 102 24.06 -7.80 11.21
C PHE A 102 23.13 -7.18 12.27
N THR A 103 23.65 -6.20 12.99
CA THR A 103 22.96 -5.52 14.11
C THR A 103 22.41 -4.14 13.75
N LYS A 104 22.66 -3.65 12.53
CA LYS A 104 22.25 -2.31 12.07
C LYS A 104 20.72 -2.14 12.02
N CYS A 105 20.00 -3.17 11.60
CA CYS A 105 18.54 -3.19 11.67
C CYS A 105 18.01 -4.61 11.89
N GLN A 106 16.84 -4.70 12.51
CA GLN A 106 16.17 -5.97 12.75
C GLN A 106 14.96 -6.09 11.83
N LEU A 107 14.96 -7.13 10.99
CA LEU A 107 13.86 -7.43 10.08
C LEU A 107 12.75 -8.16 10.85
N ASP A 108 11.51 -7.85 10.50
CA ASP A 108 10.30 -8.52 10.99
C ASP A 108 9.79 -9.51 9.95
N GLU A 109 9.58 -9.02 8.74
CA GLU A 109 8.98 -9.79 7.65
C GLU A 109 9.41 -9.23 6.29
N VAL A 110 9.42 -10.10 5.28
CA VAL A 110 9.71 -9.75 3.89
C VAL A 110 8.56 -10.25 3.02
N ARG A 111 8.04 -9.41 2.13
CA ARG A 111 6.92 -9.76 1.24
C ARG A 111 7.15 -9.32 -0.19
N GLN A 112 6.93 -10.24 -1.13
CA GLN A 112 6.80 -9.89 -2.54
C GLN A 112 5.48 -9.17 -2.78
N VAL A 113 5.52 -8.06 -3.50
CA VAL A 113 4.35 -7.23 -3.82
C VAL A 113 4.38 -6.79 -5.29
N GLY A 114 3.48 -5.90 -5.66
CA GLY A 114 3.48 -5.26 -6.97
C GLY A 114 3.07 -6.18 -8.12
N SER A 115 3.46 -5.80 -9.32
CA SER A 115 3.11 -6.48 -10.58
C SER A 115 3.67 -7.89 -10.65
N PHE A 116 4.91 -8.11 -10.20
CA PHE A 116 5.54 -9.43 -10.16
C PHE A 116 4.71 -10.43 -9.36
N LYS A 117 4.33 -10.08 -8.12
CA LYS A 117 3.54 -10.99 -7.27
C LYS A 117 2.14 -11.25 -7.82
N LYS A 118 1.55 -10.27 -8.50
CA LYS A 118 0.19 -10.35 -9.06
C LYS A 118 0.13 -10.99 -10.45
N GLY A 119 1.27 -11.27 -11.09
CA GLY A 119 1.30 -11.76 -12.47
C GLY A 119 0.84 -10.71 -13.49
N THR A 120 0.95 -9.43 -13.17
CA THR A 120 0.54 -8.31 -14.04
C THR A 120 1.75 -7.49 -14.49
N MET A 121 2.90 -8.15 -14.69
CA MET A 121 4.08 -7.53 -15.29
C MET A 121 3.84 -7.31 -16.78
N MET A 122 4.58 -6.35 -17.34
CA MET A 122 4.48 -5.95 -18.74
C MET A 122 5.80 -6.21 -19.45
N ALA A 123 5.73 -6.64 -20.72
CA ALA A 123 6.90 -6.81 -21.57
C ALA A 123 7.76 -5.53 -21.60
N GLY A 124 9.08 -5.69 -21.54
CA GLY A 124 10.04 -4.58 -21.47
C GLY A 124 10.17 -3.91 -20.10
N HIS A 125 9.33 -4.25 -19.13
CA HIS A 125 9.36 -3.69 -17.77
C HIS A 125 9.61 -4.79 -16.72
N ASN A 126 10.81 -5.34 -16.75
CA ASN A 126 11.19 -6.46 -15.91
C ASN A 126 11.60 -6.06 -14.48
N VAL A 127 10.62 -5.56 -13.72
CA VAL A 127 10.81 -5.03 -12.37
C VAL A 127 9.92 -5.77 -11.36
N ALA A 128 10.50 -6.15 -10.22
CA ALA A 128 9.77 -6.72 -9.09
C ALA A 128 9.95 -5.88 -7.83
N ASP A 129 8.94 -5.92 -6.95
CA ASP A 129 8.92 -5.18 -5.69
C ASP A 129 8.91 -6.13 -4.51
N VAL A 130 9.84 -5.93 -3.58
CA VAL A 130 9.93 -6.65 -2.31
C VAL A 130 9.87 -5.65 -1.17
N VAL A 131 8.88 -5.81 -0.28
CA VAL A 131 8.74 -4.99 0.92
C VAL A 131 9.45 -5.65 2.08
N ILE A 132 10.28 -4.89 2.77
CA ILE A 132 11.02 -5.30 3.96
C ILE A 132 10.46 -4.53 5.14
N ILE A 133 9.84 -5.23 6.09
CA ILE A 133 9.27 -4.65 7.30
C ILE A 133 10.30 -4.74 8.42
N LEU A 134 10.72 -3.60 8.96
CA LEU A 134 11.67 -3.53 10.07
C LEU A 134 10.96 -3.45 11.42
N LYS A 135 11.48 -4.15 12.43
CA LYS A 135 11.10 -3.96 13.85
C LYS A 135 11.62 -2.63 14.41
N SER A 136 12.77 -2.19 13.91
CA SER A 136 13.40 -0.91 14.21
C SER A 136 12.87 0.22 13.32
N LEU A 137 13.19 1.47 13.67
CA LEU A 137 12.89 2.63 12.83
C LEU A 137 13.66 2.59 11.50
N PRO A 138 13.05 2.99 10.38
CA PRO A 138 13.65 2.91 9.06
C PRO A 138 14.57 4.14 8.84
N THR A 139 15.84 4.03 9.23
CA THR A 139 16.83 5.10 8.98
C THR A 139 17.48 4.93 7.60
N LYS A 140 18.01 6.04 7.06
CA LYS A 140 18.77 6.02 5.80
C LYS A 140 20.02 5.14 5.88
N ASP A 141 20.66 5.10 7.06
CA ASP A 141 21.86 4.27 7.29
C ASP A 141 21.52 2.78 7.33
N CYS A 142 20.37 2.41 7.91
CA CYS A 142 19.87 1.04 7.87
C CYS A 142 19.63 0.57 6.43
N ALA A 143 19.02 1.43 5.59
CA ALA A 143 18.81 1.11 4.18
C ALA A 143 20.12 0.86 3.43
N LYS A 144 21.12 1.72 3.65
CA LYS A 144 22.46 1.57 3.04
C LYS A 144 23.15 0.28 3.48
N ALA A 145 23.18 0.03 4.79
CA ALA A 145 23.80 -1.16 5.36
C ALA A 145 23.12 -2.45 4.89
N LEU A 146 21.78 -2.46 4.83
CA LEU A 146 21.01 -3.60 4.36
C LEU A 146 21.26 -3.87 2.88
N GLY A 147 21.20 -2.84 2.02
CA GLY A 147 21.48 -3.00 0.59
C GLY A 147 22.88 -3.58 0.33
N LYS A 148 23.90 -3.06 1.03
CA LYS A 148 25.28 -3.57 0.90
C LYS A 148 25.41 -5.02 1.38
N LYS A 149 24.75 -5.36 2.49
CA LYS A 149 24.74 -6.72 3.03
C LYS A 149 24.09 -7.71 2.05
N VAL A 150 22.97 -7.31 1.43
CA VAL A 150 22.28 -8.13 0.43
C VAL A 150 23.15 -8.30 -0.81
N GLU A 151 23.77 -7.23 -1.32
CA GLU A 151 24.70 -7.30 -2.45
C GLU A 151 25.87 -8.26 -2.17
N GLU A 152 26.52 -8.14 -1.02
CA GLU A 152 27.65 -9.00 -0.64
C GLU A 152 27.24 -10.48 -0.55
N GLU A 153 26.05 -10.78 -0.02
CA GLU A 153 25.57 -12.16 0.11
C GLU A 153 25.16 -12.76 -1.24
N ILE A 154 24.54 -11.98 -2.12
CA ILE A 154 24.25 -12.46 -3.47
C ILE A 154 25.54 -12.62 -4.27
N GLN A 155 26.53 -11.72 -4.14
CA GLN A 155 27.84 -11.91 -4.78
C GLN A 155 28.55 -13.16 -4.26
N LYS A 156 28.42 -13.49 -2.97
CA LYS A 156 28.96 -14.73 -2.39
C LYS A 156 28.28 -15.97 -2.97
N SER A 157 26.95 -15.97 -3.09
CA SER A 157 26.22 -17.10 -3.70
C SER A 157 26.46 -17.23 -5.20
N MET A 158 26.83 -16.14 -5.88
CA MET A 158 27.20 -16.14 -7.30
C MET A 158 28.61 -16.66 -7.57
N LYS A 159 29.55 -16.59 -6.63
CA LYS A 159 30.93 -17.11 -6.82
C LYS A 159 30.98 -18.63 -6.99
N THR A 160 29.96 -19.34 -6.54
CA THR A 160 29.82 -20.80 -6.69
C THR A 160 29.21 -21.21 -8.03
N GLU A 161 28.62 -20.27 -8.77
CA GLU A 161 28.01 -20.49 -10.09
C GLU A 161 28.92 -19.91 -11.18
N VAL A 162 29.01 -20.54 -12.36
CA VAL A 162 29.71 -19.94 -13.50
C VAL A 162 28.82 -18.82 -14.06
N VAL A 163 28.91 -17.65 -13.46
CA VAL A 163 28.08 -16.49 -13.79
C VAL A 163 28.69 -15.73 -14.99
N PRO A 164 27.96 -15.57 -16.11
CA PRO A 164 28.39 -14.71 -17.21
C PRO A 164 28.54 -13.26 -16.72
N LYS A 165 29.50 -12.49 -17.27
CA LYS A 165 29.68 -11.06 -16.93
C LYS A 165 28.40 -10.21 -17.04
N ALA A 166 27.43 -10.66 -17.85
CA ALA A 166 26.12 -10.02 -18.02
C ALA A 166 25.21 -10.07 -16.78
N GLU A 167 25.47 -10.98 -15.83
CA GLU A 167 24.71 -11.12 -14.59
C GLU A 167 25.34 -10.39 -13.40
N ALA A 168 26.36 -9.56 -13.65
CA ALA A 168 26.92 -8.69 -12.64
C ALA A 168 25.80 -7.83 -12.01
N ILE A 169 25.71 -7.91 -10.69
CA ILE A 169 24.74 -7.14 -9.92
C ILE A 169 25.25 -5.72 -9.72
N SER A 170 24.34 -4.77 -9.80
CA SER A 170 24.51 -3.39 -9.40
C SER A 170 23.53 -3.04 -8.29
N LEU A 171 23.99 -2.23 -7.34
CA LEU A 171 23.21 -1.71 -6.23
C LEU A 171 23.03 -0.20 -6.39
N GLU A 172 21.79 0.24 -6.50
CA GLU A 172 21.43 1.67 -6.56
C GLU A 172 20.60 2.05 -5.34
N TYR A 173 20.86 3.21 -4.76
CA TYR A 173 20.08 3.73 -3.62
C TYR A 173 19.18 4.86 -4.09
N THR A 174 17.91 4.79 -3.67
CA THR A 174 16.91 5.85 -3.87
C THR A 174 16.41 6.32 -2.51
N ASP A 175 15.73 7.47 -2.44
CA ASP A 175 15.29 8.11 -1.19
C ASP A 175 14.45 7.21 -0.25
N LYS A 176 13.85 6.13 -0.75
CA LYS A 176 12.97 5.22 0.00
C LYS A 176 13.40 3.76 0.01
N CYS A 177 14.40 3.41 -0.79
CA CYS A 177 14.67 2.03 -1.14
C CYS A 177 16.10 1.84 -1.63
N PHE A 178 16.49 0.58 -1.78
CA PHE A 178 17.62 0.21 -2.60
C PHE A 178 17.13 -0.72 -3.70
N GLU A 179 17.80 -0.70 -4.83
CA GLU A 179 17.48 -1.48 -6.01
C GLU A 179 18.67 -2.38 -6.34
N ILE A 180 18.37 -3.65 -6.58
CA ILE A 180 19.34 -4.63 -7.02
C ILE A 180 18.99 -4.95 -8.47
N SER A 181 19.92 -4.70 -9.39
CA SER A 181 19.68 -4.91 -10.81
C SER A 181 20.83 -5.60 -11.51
N ASN A 182 20.48 -6.36 -12.55
CA ASN A 182 21.42 -6.89 -13.53
C ASN A 182 20.99 -6.41 -14.93
N SER A 183 21.64 -6.89 -15.99
CA SER A 183 21.30 -6.50 -17.36
C SER A 183 19.89 -6.89 -17.83
N LEU A 184 19.21 -7.79 -17.12
CA LEU A 184 17.94 -8.40 -17.55
C LEU A 184 16.75 -8.08 -16.65
N ALA A 185 16.98 -7.70 -15.39
CA ALA A 185 15.97 -7.61 -14.34
C ALA A 185 16.37 -6.63 -13.23
N LYS A 186 15.37 -6.05 -12.57
CA LYS A 186 15.55 -5.13 -11.44
C LYS A 186 14.61 -5.49 -10.29
N VAL A 187 15.11 -5.57 -9.07
CA VAL A 187 14.33 -5.78 -7.84
C VAL A 187 14.43 -4.54 -6.98
N ARG A 188 13.29 -3.94 -6.65
CA ARG A 188 13.20 -2.79 -5.75
C ARG A 188 12.86 -3.27 -4.34
N CYS A 189 13.75 -2.99 -3.41
CA CYS A 189 13.60 -3.34 -2.00
C CYS A 189 13.04 -2.14 -1.24
N LEU A 190 11.73 -2.15 -1.03
CA LEU A 190 10.95 -1.09 -0.38
C LEU A 190 11.02 -1.28 1.14
N ILE A 191 11.58 -0.31 1.86
CA ILE A 191 11.73 -0.42 3.31
C ILE A 191 10.52 0.20 4.00
N ALA A 192 9.93 -0.58 4.90
CA ALA A 192 8.84 -0.17 5.77
C ALA A 192 9.17 -0.52 7.24
N THR A 193 8.31 -0.09 8.16
CA THR A 193 8.43 -0.41 9.59
C THR A 193 7.07 -0.79 10.15
N VAL A 194 7.06 -1.44 11.32
CA VAL A 194 5.83 -1.82 12.01
C VAL A 194 4.95 -0.60 12.35
N PRO A 195 3.60 -0.74 12.41
CA PRO A 195 2.69 0.37 12.65
C PRO A 195 2.98 1.20 13.91
N GLN A 196 3.52 0.55 14.95
CA GLN A 196 3.90 1.20 16.22
C GLN A 196 5.01 2.26 16.04
N ASN A 197 5.87 2.10 15.05
CA ASN A 197 6.99 2.99 14.77
C ASN A 197 6.62 4.17 13.87
N VAL A 198 5.54 4.05 13.09
CA VAL A 198 5.09 5.11 12.16
C VAL A 198 4.85 6.44 12.88
N ARG A 199 4.30 6.38 14.11
CA ARG A 199 4.04 7.57 14.94
C ARG A 199 5.31 8.21 15.54
N LYS A 200 6.46 7.53 15.44
CA LYS A 200 7.76 7.95 16.00
C LYS A 200 8.73 8.42 14.91
N LEU A 201 8.26 8.56 13.66
CA LEU A 201 9.09 8.96 12.53
C LEU A 201 9.44 10.44 12.62
N ASP A 202 10.73 10.71 12.80
CA ASP A 202 11.41 11.97 12.53
C ASP A 202 11.80 12.10 11.05
N ALA A 203 11.43 13.22 10.41
CA ALA A 203 11.63 13.49 8.98
C ALA A 203 13.11 13.71 8.60
N GLU A 204 13.96 14.14 9.54
CA GLU A 204 15.38 14.36 9.25
C GLU A 204 16.18 13.06 9.27
N LYS A 205 15.78 12.10 10.13
CA LYS A 205 16.55 10.88 10.43
C LYS A 205 16.02 9.64 9.71
N HIS A 206 14.72 9.56 9.48
CA HIS A 206 14.08 8.39 8.91
C HIS A 206 13.78 8.55 7.41
N LEU A 207 13.45 7.44 6.77
CA LEU A 207 12.92 7.44 5.42
C LEU A 207 11.58 8.20 5.39
N GLU A 208 11.36 8.92 4.29
CA GLU A 208 10.21 9.82 4.14
C GLU A 208 8.88 9.07 4.21
N PHE A 209 8.00 9.52 5.11
CA PHE A 209 6.61 9.05 5.20
C PHE A 209 5.74 9.85 4.22
N LYS A 210 5.32 9.22 3.12
CA LYS A 210 4.25 9.77 2.26
C LYS A 210 2.95 9.03 2.56
N VAL A 211 1.92 9.80 2.93
CA VAL A 211 0.52 9.36 3.06
C VAL A 211 -0.14 9.44 1.69
#